data_AF-A0A2I8AH11-F1
#
_entry.id   AF-A0A2I8AH11-F1
#
_cell.length_a   1.000
_cell.length_b   1.000
_cell.length_c   1.000
_cell.angle_alpha   90.00
_cell.angle_beta   90.00
_cell.angle_gamma   90.00
#
_symmetry.space_group_name_H-M   'P 1'
#
loop_
_entity.id
_entity.type
_entity.pdbx_description
1 polymer ?
#
loop_
_entity_poly.entity_id
_entity_poly.type
_entity_poly.pdbx_seq_one_letter_code
_entity_poly.pdbx_strand_id
1 'polypeptide(L)'
;MQVRLAAQVAAKVEGIRQKLNYSKLSDAVNLLLDAIKHQWDLKLVALSQIETNETRVRLDERHLQWLSQYGDERGINIAAVTNLLISEYLSEKLSQTHVDRQQTETRQTADRISDRQNTQLSSQEAMDSQQTGTQKPKGQALVRNLKL
;
A
#
# COMPACT_ATOMS: atom_id res chain seq x y z
N MET A 1 10.16 -17.19 25.11
CA MET A 1 8.70 -17.07 25.33
C MET A 1 7.98 -17.05 23.97
N GLN A 2 6.71 -17.47 23.89
CA GLN A 2 5.88 -17.27 22.71
C GLN A 2 4.80 -16.21 22.99
N VAL A 3 4.47 -15.43 21.97
CA VAL A 3 3.46 -14.36 22.02
C VAL A 3 2.39 -14.64 20.96
N ARG A 4 1.12 -14.35 21.30
CA ARG A 4 0.00 -14.44 20.36
C ARG A 4 -0.22 -13.09 19.68
N LEU A 5 -0.13 -13.07 18.35
CA LEU A 5 -0.55 -11.96 17.51
C LEU A 5 -2.07 -11.99 17.29
N ALA A 6 -2.66 -10.80 17.17
CA ALA A 6 -4.01 -10.63 16.65
C ALA A 6 -4.04 -11.01 15.16
N ALA A 7 -5.14 -11.60 14.68
CA ALA A 7 -5.22 -12.12 13.32
C ALA A 7 -4.89 -11.08 12.23
N GLN A 8 -5.36 -9.84 12.39
CA GLN A 8 -5.05 -8.73 11.47
C GLN A 8 -3.57 -8.34 11.47
N VAL A 9 -2.91 -8.39 12.63
CA VAL A 9 -1.46 -8.13 12.76
C VAL A 9 -0.69 -9.26 12.11
N ALA A 10 -1.00 -10.51 12.44
CA ALA A 10 -0.39 -11.69 11.83
C ALA A 10 -0.50 -11.67 10.30
N ALA A 11 -1.67 -11.33 9.75
CA ALA A 11 -1.90 -11.28 8.30
C ALA A 11 -1.12 -10.15 7.59
N LYS A 12 -0.88 -9.01 8.25
CA LYS A 12 0.00 -7.95 7.72
C LYS A 12 1.47 -8.33 7.81
N VAL A 13 1.89 -8.93 8.92
CA VAL A 13 3.28 -9.38 9.12
C VAL A 13 3.63 -10.56 8.20
N GLU A 14 2.66 -11.42 7.87
CA GLU A 14 2.83 -12.48 6.86
C GLU A 14 3.12 -11.90 5.47
N GLY A 15 2.39 -10.84 5.06
CA GLY A 15 2.69 -10.11 3.83
C GLY A 15 4.11 -9.53 3.79
N ILE A 16 4.63 -9.10 4.94
CA ILE A 16 6.02 -8.62 5.07
C ILE A 16 7.00 -9.79 5.02
N ARG A 17 6.74 -10.89 5.74
CA ARG A 17 7.54 -12.12 5.75
C ARG A 17 7.78 -12.63 4.33
N GLN A 18 6.71 -12.73 3.53
CA GLN A 18 6.80 -13.20 2.15
C GLN A 18 7.59 -12.23 1.26
N LYS A 19 7.36 -10.92 1.36
CA LYS A 19 8.12 -9.91 0.59
C LYS A 19 9.61 -9.89 0.91
N LEU A 20 9.98 -10.16 2.15
CA LEU A 20 11.38 -10.24 2.60
C LEU A 20 12.00 -11.64 2.42
N ASN A 21 11.24 -12.60 1.87
CA ASN A 21 11.63 -14.01 1.71
C ASN A 21 12.09 -14.70 3.02
N TYR A 22 11.54 -14.29 4.17
CA TYR A 22 11.86 -14.93 5.45
C TYR A 22 11.15 -16.28 5.60
N SER A 23 11.87 -17.28 6.11
CA SER A 23 11.33 -18.63 6.30
C SER A 23 10.26 -18.70 7.40
N LYS A 24 10.35 -17.88 8.45
CA LYS A 24 9.48 -17.96 9.63
C LYS A 24 8.82 -16.62 9.93
N LEU A 25 7.61 -16.65 10.49
CA LEU A 25 6.91 -15.43 10.91
C LEU A 25 7.63 -14.74 12.09
N SER A 26 8.30 -15.51 12.96
CA SER A 26 9.15 -14.99 14.05
C SER A 26 10.18 -13.97 13.57
N ASP A 27 10.79 -14.22 12.40
CA ASP A 27 11.94 -13.46 11.92
C ASP A 27 11.46 -12.09 11.42
N ALA A 28 10.31 -12.05 10.74
CA ALA A 28 9.61 -10.82 10.37
C ALA A 28 9.14 -10.02 11.60
N VAL A 29 8.61 -10.68 12.64
CA VAL A 29 8.21 -10.01 13.89
C VAL A 29 9.40 -9.41 14.62
N ASN A 30 10.49 -10.17 14.77
CA ASN A 30 11.71 -9.69 15.44
C ASN A 30 12.33 -8.51 14.66
N LEU A 31 12.34 -8.54 13.32
CA LEU A 31 12.78 -7.40 12.50
C LEU A 31 11.89 -6.15 12.73
N LEU A 32 10.57 -6.31 12.77
CA LEU A 32 9.68 -5.17 13.01
C LEU A 32 9.88 -4.58 14.41
N LEU A 33 10.09 -5.41 15.42
CA LEU A 33 10.42 -4.97 16.77
C LEU A 33 11.80 -4.28 16.85
N ASP A 34 12.81 -4.78 16.11
CA ASP A 34 14.10 -4.09 15.93
C ASP A 34 13.90 -2.72 15.28
N ALA A 35 13.13 -2.64 14.19
CA ALA A 35 12.86 -1.40 13.47
C ALA A 35 12.12 -0.37 14.33
N ILE A 36 11.15 -0.80 15.15
CA ILE A 36 10.46 0.07 16.11
C ILE A 36 11.44 0.57 17.18
N LYS A 37 12.20 -0.35 17.80
CA LYS A 37 13.14 -0.03 18.89
C LYS A 37 14.28 0.90 18.45
N HIS A 38 14.76 0.74 17.22
CA HIS A 38 15.86 1.51 16.65
C HIS A 38 15.42 2.60 15.66
N GLN A 39 14.11 2.85 15.55
CA GLN A 39 13.50 3.86 14.66
C GLN A 39 13.95 3.73 13.18
N TRP A 40 14.09 2.49 12.69
CA TRP A 40 14.45 2.24 11.29
C TRP A 40 13.26 2.46 10.37
N ASP A 41 13.48 3.24 9.31
CA ASP A 41 12.50 3.43 8.24
C ASP A 41 12.50 2.24 7.27
N LEU A 42 11.77 1.18 7.60
CA LEU A 42 11.56 0.09 6.65
C LEU A 42 10.61 0.54 5.54
N LYS A 43 11.11 0.53 4.29
CA LYS A 43 10.35 0.88 3.08
C LYS A 43 9.34 -0.21 2.69
N LEU A 44 8.28 -0.35 3.47
CA LEU A 44 7.24 -1.36 3.34
C LEU A 44 6.20 -1.01 2.25
N VAL A 45 6.64 -0.94 1.00
CA VAL A 45 5.78 -0.54 -0.14
C VAL A 45 4.76 -1.63 -0.47
N ALA A 46 3.49 -1.22 -0.62
CA ALA A 46 2.38 -2.01 -1.14
C ALA A 46 2.19 -3.38 -0.46
N LEU A 47 2.04 -3.41 0.87
CA LEU A 47 1.77 -4.63 1.62
C LEU A 47 0.38 -5.20 1.28
N SER A 48 0.34 -6.35 0.61
CA SER A 48 -0.86 -7.17 0.54
C SER A 48 -1.10 -7.81 1.91
N GLN A 49 -2.33 -7.75 2.42
CA GLN A 49 -2.73 -8.57 3.57
C GLN A 49 -2.87 -10.02 3.10
N ILE A 50 -2.16 -10.94 3.76
CA ILE A 50 -2.17 -12.37 3.41
C ILE A 50 -2.71 -13.13 4.61
N GLU A 51 -3.73 -13.95 4.41
CA GLU A 51 -4.30 -14.75 5.50
C GLU A 51 -3.27 -15.75 6.03
N THR A 52 -3.17 -15.87 7.37
CA THR A 52 -2.29 -16.84 8.02
C THR A 52 -2.97 -17.44 9.24
N ASN A 53 -2.75 -18.75 9.41
CA ASN A 53 -3.12 -19.48 10.62
C ASN A 53 -2.03 -19.38 11.71
N GLU A 54 -0.82 -18.94 11.35
CA GLU A 54 0.29 -18.76 12.28
C GLU A 54 0.10 -17.47 13.08
N THR A 55 -0.47 -17.60 14.28
CA THR A 55 -0.69 -16.47 15.21
C THR A 55 0.20 -16.53 16.45
N ARG A 56 1.03 -17.56 16.61
CA ARG A 56 1.94 -17.72 17.77
C ARG A 56 3.38 -17.63 17.31
N VAL A 57 4.08 -16.59 17.74
CA VAL A 57 5.46 -16.30 17.34
C VAL A 57 6.39 -16.38 18.55
N ARG A 58 7.60 -16.90 18.35
CA ARG A 58 8.67 -16.83 19.36
C ARG A 58 9.39 -15.49 19.19
N LEU A 59 9.54 -14.76 20.29
CA LEU A 59 10.33 -13.52 20.32
C LEU A 59 11.73 -13.79 20.86
N ASP A 60 12.69 -12.97 20.43
CA ASP A 60 14.04 -12.95 20.99
C ASP A 60 14.06 -12.39 22.42
N GLU A 61 15.01 -12.85 23.24
CA GLU A 61 15.13 -12.44 24.65
C GLU A 61 15.37 -10.93 24.83
N ARG A 62 16.18 -10.35 23.95
CA ARG A 62 16.43 -8.89 23.81
C ARG A 62 15.16 -8.05 23.57
N HIS A 63 14.11 -8.67 23.03
CA HIS A 63 12.80 -8.03 22.81
C HIS A 63 11.88 -8.30 23.99
N LEU A 64 11.92 -9.50 24.58
CA LEU A 64 11.12 -9.85 25.76
C LEU A 64 11.39 -8.93 26.96
N GLN A 65 12.66 -8.65 27.26
CA GLN A 65 13.02 -7.74 28.37
C GLN A 65 12.48 -6.32 28.14
N TRP A 66 12.68 -5.79 26.94
CA TRP A 66 12.20 -4.46 26.54
C TRP A 66 10.67 -4.35 26.54
N LEU A 67 9.97 -5.34 25.98
CA LEU A 67 8.51 -5.40 25.93
C LEU A 67 7.89 -5.64 27.31
N SER A 68 8.58 -6.35 28.23
CA SER A 68 8.16 -6.47 29.63
C SER A 68 8.18 -5.10 30.29
N GLN A 69 9.34 -4.42 30.29
CA GLN A 69 9.46 -3.10 30.90
C GLN A 69 8.43 -2.10 30.36
N TYR A 70 8.27 -2.02 29.03
CA TYR A 70 7.29 -1.15 28.40
C TYR A 70 5.84 -1.48 28.82
N GLY A 71 5.55 -2.77 29.02
CA GLY A 71 4.26 -3.27 29.49
C GLY A 71 4.01 -2.99 30.97
N ASP A 72 5.01 -3.20 31.82
CA ASP A 72 4.98 -2.95 33.26
C ASP A 72 4.74 -1.44 33.55
N GLU A 73 5.39 -0.55 32.80
CA GLU A 73 5.16 0.91 32.82
C GLU A 73 3.71 1.33 32.51
N ARG A 74 2.96 0.48 31.79
CA ARG A 74 1.61 0.77 31.26
C ARG A 74 0.53 -0.17 31.80
N GLY A 75 0.87 -1.10 32.69
CA GLY A 75 -0.06 -2.12 33.21
C GLY A 75 -0.61 -3.08 32.15
N ILE A 76 0.12 -3.33 31.05
CA ILE A 76 -0.33 -4.21 29.95
C ILE A 76 0.65 -5.35 29.69
N ASN A 77 0.12 -6.52 29.32
CA ASN A 77 0.95 -7.71 29.09
C ASN A 77 1.75 -7.63 27.76
N ILE A 78 2.86 -8.37 27.70
CA ILE A 78 3.77 -8.43 26.54
C ILE A 78 3.05 -8.69 25.22
N ALA A 79 1.98 -9.50 25.20
CA ALA A 79 1.23 -9.76 23.96
C ALA A 79 0.42 -8.53 23.51
N ALA A 80 -0.20 -7.80 24.42
CA ALA A 80 -0.85 -6.53 24.12
C ALA A 80 0.16 -5.50 23.60
N VAL A 81 1.31 -5.34 24.28
CA VAL A 81 2.41 -4.45 23.84
C VAL A 81 2.88 -4.79 22.43
N THR A 82 3.18 -6.08 22.16
CA THR A 82 3.67 -6.53 20.85
C THR A 82 2.68 -6.21 19.73
N ASN A 83 1.39 -6.46 19.96
CA ASN A 83 0.35 -6.16 18.97
C ASN A 83 0.14 -4.66 18.78
N LEU A 84 0.19 -3.86 19.86
CA LEU A 84 0.05 -2.41 19.82
C LEU A 84 1.16 -1.78 18.97
N LEU A 85 2.42 -1.99 19.36
CA LEU A 85 3.58 -1.38 18.71
C LEU A 85 3.67 -1.74 17.22
N ILE A 86 3.43 -3.01 16.86
CA ILE A 86 3.43 -3.44 15.46
C ILE A 86 2.23 -2.82 14.70
N SER A 87 1.06 -2.70 15.32
CA SER A 87 -0.11 -2.08 14.68
C SER A 87 0.11 -0.59 14.41
N GLU A 88 0.68 0.15 15.37
CA GLU A 88 1.02 1.56 15.24
C GLU A 88 2.03 1.77 14.12
N TYR A 89 3.16 1.07 14.18
CA TYR A 89 4.24 1.16 13.18
C TYR A 89 3.75 0.87 11.75
N LEU A 90 2.98 -0.21 11.57
CA LEU A 90 2.45 -0.56 10.25
C LEU A 90 1.38 0.43 9.77
N SER A 91 0.62 1.04 10.67
CA SER A 91 -0.37 2.06 10.30
C SER A 91 0.29 3.36 9.86
N GLU A 92 1.34 3.79 10.54
CA GLU A 92 2.14 4.97 10.17
C GLU A 92 2.77 4.80 8.77
N LYS A 93 3.44 3.66 8.52
CA LYS A 93 4.12 3.39 7.24
C LYS A 93 3.15 3.25 6.05
N LEU A 94 1.98 2.67 6.27
CA LEU A 94 0.93 2.59 5.25
C LEU A 94 0.31 3.97 4.96
N SER A 95 0.19 4.84 5.96
CA SER A 95 -0.30 6.21 5.78
C SER A 95 0.69 7.08 5.01
N GLN A 96 1.99 6.98 5.32
CA GLN A 96 3.07 7.68 4.58
C GLN A 96 3.07 7.31 3.08
N THR A 97 2.94 6.00 2.77
CA THR A 97 2.90 5.50 1.38
C THR A 97 1.72 6.08 0.55
N HIS A 98 0.61 6.43 1.19
CA HIS A 98 -0.55 7.03 0.51
C HIS A 98 -0.34 8.50 0.13
N VAL A 99 0.47 9.25 0.89
CA VAL A 99 0.76 10.66 0.61
C VAL A 99 1.72 10.80 -0.57
N ASP A 100 2.81 10.02 -0.57
CA ASP A 100 3.83 10.08 -1.64
C ASP A 100 3.25 9.71 -3.01
N ARG A 101 2.34 8.72 -3.06
CA ARG A 101 1.73 8.25 -4.30
C ARG A 101 0.81 9.27 -4.97
N GLN A 102 0.32 10.28 -4.26
CA GLN A 102 -0.51 11.35 -4.84
C GLN A 102 0.31 12.51 -5.43
N GLN A 103 1.64 12.57 -5.21
CA GLN A 103 2.47 13.68 -5.69
C GLN A 103 3.18 13.39 -7.04
N THR A 104 3.23 12.14 -7.49
CA THR A 104 3.98 11.74 -8.70
C THR A 104 3.21 11.85 -10.02
N GLU A 105 1.88 12.01 -10.01
CA GLU A 105 1.07 12.02 -11.25
C GLU A 105 0.85 13.43 -11.87
N THR A 106 1.27 14.52 -11.20
CA THR A 106 0.90 15.91 -11.60
C THR A 106 2.03 16.73 -12.24
N ARG A 107 3.14 16.11 -12.68
CA ARG A 107 4.35 16.83 -13.14
C ARG A 107 4.88 16.45 -14.54
N GLN A 108 4.03 15.98 -15.47
CA GLN A 108 4.45 15.67 -16.86
C GLN A 108 3.48 16.14 -17.98
N THR A 109 3.01 17.40 -17.97
CA THR A 109 2.43 18.05 -19.17
C THR A 109 2.54 19.58 -19.12
N ALA A 110 3.76 20.12 -18.97
CA ALA A 110 4.00 21.56 -19.06
C ALA A 110 5.42 21.88 -19.56
N ASP A 111 5.74 21.47 -20.80
CA ASP A 111 6.57 22.25 -21.74
C ASP A 111 6.83 21.49 -23.05
N ARG A 112 6.17 21.91 -24.13
CA ARG A 112 6.83 22.20 -25.41
C ARG A 112 5.93 23.01 -26.34
N ILE A 113 6.52 24.05 -26.89
CA ILE A 113 5.89 25.21 -27.52
C ILE A 113 5.63 24.96 -29.02
N SER A 114 4.72 25.77 -29.56
CA SER A 114 4.22 25.91 -30.93
C SER A 114 5.23 25.95 -32.09
N ASP A 115 4.64 26.01 -33.29
CA ASP A 115 5.16 26.48 -34.59
C ASP A 115 5.94 25.50 -35.50
N ARG A 116 5.26 25.02 -36.56
CA ARG A 116 5.41 25.61 -37.92
C ARG A 116 4.44 25.08 -38.99
N GLN A 117 3.80 26.05 -39.64
CA GLN A 117 3.15 26.14 -40.97
C GLN A 117 3.23 24.97 -41.98
N ASN A 118 2.04 24.53 -42.42
CA ASN A 118 1.47 24.63 -43.79
C ASN A 118 2.36 24.43 -45.04
N THR A 119 2.02 23.45 -45.89
CA THR A 119 2.12 23.51 -47.38
C THR A 119 1.17 22.47 -48.02
N GLN A 120 0.54 22.82 -49.14
CA GLN A 120 -0.40 21.98 -49.91
C GLN A 120 0.31 21.26 -51.08
N LEU A 121 -0.22 20.11 -51.55
CA LEU A 121 -0.68 19.86 -52.96
C LEU A 121 -0.69 18.36 -53.39
N SER A 122 -1.83 17.96 -53.94
CA SER A 122 -2.06 17.07 -55.11
C SER A 122 -1.46 15.65 -55.23
N SER A 123 -2.35 14.64 -55.13
CA SER A 123 -2.93 13.86 -56.27
C SER A 123 -2.91 12.32 -56.14
N GLN A 124 -4.12 11.72 -56.30
CA GLN A 124 -4.44 10.40 -56.93
C GLN A 124 -3.73 9.13 -56.38
N GLU A 125 -4.34 7.97 -56.13
CA GLU A 125 -5.71 7.43 -56.32
C GLU A 125 -5.83 6.15 -55.42
N ALA A 126 -6.93 5.40 -55.23
CA ALA A 126 -8.24 5.31 -55.90
C ALA A 126 -9.40 4.96 -54.91
N MET A 127 -10.24 3.99 -55.28
CA MET A 127 -11.46 3.45 -54.61
C MET A 127 -11.12 2.42 -53.51
N ASP A 128 -11.86 2.31 -52.40
CA ASP A 128 -13.19 1.67 -52.40
C ASP A 128 -14.19 2.21 -51.34
N SER A 129 -15.43 1.82 -51.58
CA SER A 129 -16.77 2.28 -51.20
C SER A 129 -17.16 2.40 -49.70
N GLN A 130 -18.09 3.35 -49.47
CA GLN A 130 -19.12 3.40 -48.40
C GLN A 130 -18.64 3.62 -46.94
N GLN A 131 -18.67 4.85 -46.41
CA GLN A 131 -19.84 5.64 -45.95
C GLN A 131 -20.11 5.55 -44.43
N THR A 132 -19.67 6.62 -43.74
CA THR A 132 -20.43 7.46 -42.78
C THR A 132 -21.30 6.81 -41.68
N GLY A 133 -21.19 7.19 -40.39
CA GLY A 133 -20.30 8.18 -39.80
C GLY A 133 -20.64 8.61 -38.36
N THR A 134 -19.74 9.45 -37.85
CA THR A 134 -19.91 10.52 -36.85
C THR A 134 -20.01 10.22 -35.34
N GLN A 135 -18.84 10.40 -34.71
CA GLN A 135 -18.56 10.79 -33.33
C GLN A 135 -19.59 11.76 -32.67
N LYS A 136 -19.91 11.53 -31.38
CA LYS A 136 -19.46 12.37 -30.22
C LYS A 136 -20.17 12.01 -28.91
N PRO A 137 -19.46 11.96 -27.76
CA PRO A 137 -20.09 11.86 -26.44
C PRO A 137 -20.32 13.26 -25.84
N LYS A 138 -21.58 13.66 -25.60
CA LYS A 138 -21.95 14.82 -24.77
C LYS A 138 -23.34 14.63 -24.16
N GLY A 139 -23.50 15.01 -22.89
CA GLY A 139 -24.81 15.22 -22.26
C GLY A 139 -25.03 14.38 -21.00
N GLN A 140 -24.96 15.03 -19.83
CA GLN A 140 -25.58 14.52 -18.61
C GLN A 140 -27.10 14.63 -18.74
N ALA A 141 -27.85 13.65 -18.22
CA ALA A 141 -29.25 13.83 -17.88
C ALA A 141 -29.61 12.99 -16.64
N LEU A 142 -29.88 13.68 -15.54
CA LEU A 142 -30.31 13.10 -14.25
C LEU A 142 -31.84 12.99 -14.26
N VAL A 143 -32.40 11.78 -14.21
CA VAL A 143 -33.85 11.61 -13.93
C VAL A 143 -34.09 10.49 -12.93
N ARG A 144 -34.71 10.84 -11.80
CA ARG A 144 -35.18 9.90 -10.78
C ARG A 144 -36.51 9.30 -11.24
N ASN A 145 -36.68 7.98 -11.08
CA ASN A 145 -38.00 7.36 -11.06
C ASN A 145 -38.30 6.87 -9.63
N LEU A 146 -39.04 7.67 -8.88
CA LEU A 146 -39.93 7.12 -7.85
C LEU A 146 -41.16 6.56 -8.57
N LYS A 147 -41.60 5.38 -8.18
CA LYS A 147 -42.85 4.78 -8.67
C LYS A 147 -43.83 4.67 -7.51
N LEU A 148 -45.08 5.02 -7.78
CA LEU A 148 -46.21 5.05 -6.84
C LEU A 148 -46.47 3.67 -6.22
#